data_AF-A0A5S9MJQ2-F1
#
_entry.id   AF-A0A5S9MJQ2-F1
#
_cell.length_a   1.000
_cell.length_b   1.000
_cell.length_c   1.000
_cell.angle_alpha   90.00
_cell.angle_beta   90.00
_cell.angle_gamma   90.00
#
_symmetry.space_group_name_H-M   'P 1'
#
loop_
_entity.id
_entity.type
_entity.pdbx_description
1 polymer ?
#
loop_
_entity_poly.entity_id
_entity_poly.type
_entity_poly.pdbx_seq_one_letter_code
_entity_poly.pdbx_strand_id
1 'polypeptide(L)'
;MMVKSTDFFLEILHPDVSKGNAVKLLAKELGIPREEVMAIGDNGNDVSMLEFAGCGVAMGNAIDDVKAVADVVTKSNNEAGVAHVLHELVLGK
;
A
#
# COMPACT_ATOMS: atom_id res chain seq x y z
N MET A 1 8.98 -9.96 -13.72
CA MET A 1 7.78 -10.25 -12.90
C MET A 1 6.55 -9.73 -13.63
N MET A 2 5.38 -10.37 -13.46
CA MET A 2 4.10 -9.91 -14.01
C MET A 2 3.24 -9.37 -12.88
N VAL A 3 2.69 -8.15 -13.04
CA VAL A 3 1.78 -7.53 -12.07
C VAL A 3 0.60 -6.88 -12.79
N LYS A 4 -0.48 -6.59 -12.05
CA LYS A 4 -1.65 -5.87 -12.52
C LYS A 4 -1.96 -4.69 -11.62
N SER A 5 -2.28 -3.55 -12.22
CA SER A 5 -2.82 -2.35 -11.56
C SER A 5 -4.32 -2.14 -11.82
N THR A 6 -4.85 -2.80 -12.84
CA THR A 6 -6.28 -2.87 -13.18
C THR A 6 -6.52 -4.15 -13.99
N ASP A 7 -7.77 -4.54 -14.18
CA ASP A 7 -8.16 -5.82 -14.79
C ASP A 7 -7.57 -6.02 -16.19
N PHE A 8 -7.42 -4.93 -16.94
CA PHE A 8 -7.01 -4.93 -18.35
C PHE A 8 -5.53 -4.60 -18.57
N PHE A 9 -4.78 -4.25 -17.53
CA PHE A 9 -3.36 -3.89 -17.66
C PHE A 9 -2.47 -5.02 -17.15
N LEU A 10 -1.64 -5.55 -18.03
CA LEU A 10 -0.55 -6.44 -17.69
C LEU A 10 0.76 -5.67 -17.76
N GLU A 11 1.43 -5.54 -16.62
CA GLU A 11 2.73 -4.90 -16.52
C GLU A 11 3.83 -5.96 -16.44
N ILE A 12 4.83 -5.84 -17.32
CA ILE A 12 6.01 -6.71 -17.34
C ILE A 12 7.20 -5.86 -16.89
N LEU A 13 7.70 -6.17 -15.70
CA LEU A 13 8.74 -5.39 -15.03
C LEU A 13 9.97 -6.26 -14.77
N HIS A 14 11.12 -5.61 -14.60
CA HIS A 14 12.31 -6.27 -14.07
C HIS A 14 11.97 -6.97 -12.73
N PRO A 15 12.45 -8.19 -12.45
CA PRO A 15 12.08 -8.94 -11.25
C PRO A 15 12.26 -8.17 -9.93
N ASP A 16 13.26 -7.29 -9.87
CA ASP A 16 13.56 -6.50 -8.67
C ASP A 16 12.75 -5.21 -8.56
N VAL A 17 11.90 -4.87 -9.53
CA VAL A 17 11.08 -3.65 -9.51
C VAL A 17 9.71 -3.94 -8.92
N SER A 18 9.43 -3.30 -7.78
CA SER A 18 8.12 -3.31 -7.11
C SER A 18 7.94 -2.01 -6.31
N LYS A 19 6.69 -1.65 -5.99
CA LYS A 19 6.41 -0.51 -5.10
C LYS A 19 7.05 -0.71 -3.73
N GLY A 20 7.01 -1.93 -3.19
CA GLY A 20 7.66 -2.26 -1.92
C GLY A 20 9.16 -2.03 -1.93
N ASN A 21 9.86 -2.45 -2.99
CA ASN A 21 11.30 -2.20 -3.11
C ASN A 21 11.62 -0.71 -3.24
N ALA A 22 10.79 0.06 -3.95
CA ALA A 22 10.94 1.50 -4.07
C ALA A 22 10.76 2.22 -2.72
N VAL A 23 9.69 1.90 -1.97
CA VAL A 23 9.45 2.48 -0.64
C VAL A 23 10.55 2.08 0.34
N LYS A 24 11.00 0.82 0.32
CA LYS A 24 12.10 0.33 1.15
C LYS A 24 13.40 1.06 0.88
N LEU A 25 13.74 1.30 -0.39
CA LEU A 25 14.93 2.05 -0.76
C LEU A 25 14.85 3.48 -0.25
N LEU A 26 13.72 4.16 -0.49
CA LEU A 26 13.52 5.55 -0.07
C LEU A 26 13.56 5.69 1.46
N ALA A 27 12.86 4.81 2.20
CA ALA A 27 12.87 4.82 3.66
C ALA A 27 14.30 4.67 4.21
N LYS A 28 15.10 3.77 3.62
CA LYS A 28 16.52 3.59 3.96
C LYS A 28 17.34 4.87 3.70
N GLU A 29 17.14 5.52 2.56
CA GLU A 29 17.85 6.77 2.22
C GLU A 29 17.50 7.92 3.17
N LEU A 30 16.25 7.98 3.62
CA LEU A 30 15.77 8.99 4.56
C LEU A 30 16.06 8.64 6.04
N GLY A 31 16.58 7.44 6.32
CA GLY A 31 16.79 6.96 7.69
C GLY A 31 15.50 6.71 8.46
N ILE A 32 14.38 6.46 7.76
CA ILE A 32 13.07 6.20 8.35
C ILE A 32 12.91 4.68 8.54
N PRO A 33 12.71 4.19 9.78
CA PRO A 33 12.44 2.78 10.04
C PRO A 33 11.07 2.37 9.46
N ARG A 34 10.91 1.11 9.06
CA ARG A 34 9.65 0.66 8.42
C ARG A 34 8.43 0.86 9.32
N GLU A 35 8.63 0.78 10.64
CA GLU A 35 7.64 0.96 11.69
C GLU A 35 7.01 2.35 11.66
N GLU A 36 7.68 3.35 11.07
CA GLU A 36 7.20 4.71 10.88
C GLU A 36 6.62 4.95 9.47
N VAL A 37 6.50 3.91 8.65
CA VAL A 37 5.95 3.97 7.29
C VAL A 37 4.54 3.42 7.27
N MET A 38 3.60 4.21 6.72
CA MET A 38 2.26 3.77 6.35
C MET A 38 2.15 3.67 4.83
N ALA A 39 1.65 2.54 4.32
CA ALA A 39 1.34 2.36 2.89
C ALA A 39 -0.15 2.09 2.71
N ILE A 40 -0.78 2.78 1.76
CA ILE A 40 -2.22 2.68 1.48
C ILE A 40 -2.38 2.26 0.02
N GLY A 41 -3.12 1.19 -0.25
CA GLY A 41 -3.25 0.62 -1.60
C GLY A 41 -4.54 -0.15 -1.83
N ASP A 42 -4.78 -0.53 -3.08
CA ASP A 42 -6.02 -1.18 -3.50
C ASP A 42 -5.86 -2.31 -4.54
N ASN A 43 -4.72 -2.39 -5.23
CA ASN A 43 -4.50 -3.37 -6.29
C ASN A 43 -3.25 -4.24 -6.10
N GLY A 44 -3.06 -5.24 -6.96
CA GLY A 44 -2.00 -6.25 -6.83
C GLY A 44 -0.58 -5.66 -6.82
N ASN A 45 -0.35 -4.55 -7.51
CA ASN A 45 0.95 -3.86 -7.49
C ASN A 45 1.26 -3.15 -6.15
N ASP A 46 0.28 -3.01 -5.25
CA ASP A 46 0.43 -2.41 -3.92
C ASP A 46 0.81 -3.41 -2.83
N VAL A 47 0.53 -4.70 -3.03
CA VAL A 47 0.77 -5.77 -2.03
C VAL A 47 2.17 -5.67 -1.41
N SER A 48 3.20 -5.57 -2.27
CA SER A 48 4.59 -5.49 -1.82
C SER A 48 4.92 -4.28 -0.91
N MET A 49 4.25 -3.14 -1.08
CA MET A 49 4.48 -1.98 -0.21
C MET A 49 3.69 -2.06 1.09
N LEU A 50 2.51 -2.68 1.08
CA LEU A 50 1.73 -2.96 2.30
C LEU A 50 2.49 -3.93 3.21
N GLU A 51 3.05 -5.02 2.65
CA GLU A 51 3.89 -5.97 3.41
C GLU A 51 5.18 -5.33 3.94
N PHE A 52 5.70 -4.30 3.28
CA PHE A 52 6.90 -3.57 3.72
C PHE A 52 6.61 -2.51 4.79
N ALA A 53 5.46 -1.86 4.76
CA ALA A 53 5.13 -0.80 5.71
C ALA A 53 4.94 -1.36 7.13
N GLY A 54 5.24 -0.57 8.15
CA GLY A 54 4.88 -0.87 9.54
C GLY A 54 3.37 -0.81 9.77
N CYS A 55 2.65 -0.08 8.90
CA CYS A 55 1.21 -0.05 8.82
C CYS A 55 0.76 -0.14 7.35
N GLY A 56 0.32 -1.33 6.93
CA GLY A 56 -0.31 -1.56 5.63
C GLY A 56 -1.83 -1.34 5.69
N VAL A 57 -2.36 -0.52 4.79
CA VAL A 57 -3.80 -0.19 4.74
C VAL A 57 -4.37 -0.55 3.37
N ALA A 58 -5.41 -1.38 3.35
CA ALA A 58 -6.19 -1.64 2.16
C ALA A 58 -7.37 -0.67 2.07
N MET A 59 -7.62 -0.12 0.88
CA MET A 59 -8.84 0.65 0.62
C MET A 59 -10.09 -0.25 0.65
N GLY A 60 -11.26 0.32 0.94
CA GLY A 60 -12.51 -0.44 0.97
C GLY A 60 -12.86 -1.10 -0.38
N ASN A 61 -12.49 -0.45 -1.48
CA ASN A 61 -12.62 -0.95 -2.84
C ASN A 61 -11.46 -1.85 -3.32
N ALA A 62 -10.53 -2.21 -2.43
CA ALA A 62 -9.40 -3.07 -2.77
C ALA A 62 -9.82 -4.51 -3.10
N ILE A 63 -9.02 -5.18 -3.92
CA ILE A 63 -9.16 -6.61 -4.19
C ILE A 63 -8.87 -7.44 -2.92
N ASP A 64 -9.39 -8.66 -2.87
CA ASP A 64 -9.29 -9.51 -1.67
C ASP A 64 -7.83 -9.82 -1.30
N ASP A 65 -6.95 -10.04 -2.28
CA ASP A 65 -5.52 -10.27 -2.05
C ASP A 65 -4.84 -9.11 -1.31
N VAL A 66 -5.25 -7.87 -1.59
CA VAL A 66 -4.71 -6.67 -0.94
C VAL A 66 -5.25 -6.53 0.48
N LYS A 67 -6.53 -6.83 0.69
CA LYS A 67 -7.15 -6.82 2.03
C LYS A 67 -6.55 -7.90 2.93
N ALA A 68 -6.15 -9.04 2.37
CA ALA A 68 -5.58 -10.16 3.11
C ALA A 68 -4.19 -9.85 3.71
N VAL A 69 -3.42 -8.95 3.10
CA VAL A 69 -2.07 -8.56 3.57
C VAL A 69 -2.03 -7.26 4.37
N ALA A 70 -3.16 -6.55 4.46
CA ALA A 70 -3.24 -5.27 5.16
C ALA A 70 -3.51 -5.45 6.66
N ASP A 71 -2.95 -4.56 7.48
CA ASP A 71 -3.24 -4.48 8.92
C ASP A 71 -4.63 -3.89 9.17
N VAL A 72 -5.06 -2.97 8.30
CA VAL A 72 -6.32 -2.24 8.42
C VAL A 72 -7.00 -2.12 7.06
N VAL A 73 -8.33 -2.23 7.02
CA VAL A 73 -9.14 -1.87 5.85
C VAL A 73 -9.84 -0.55 6.13
N THR A 74 -9.62 0.46 5.29
CA THR A 74 -10.29 1.77 5.37
C THR A 74 -11.53 1.83 4.46
N LYS A 75 -12.20 2.98 4.39
CA LYS A 75 -13.33 3.22 3.47
C LYS A 75 -12.90 3.16 2.01
N SER A 76 -13.85 3.14 1.09
CA SER A 76 -13.52 3.20 -0.34
C SER A 76 -12.90 4.55 -0.74
N ASN A 77 -12.25 4.57 -1.90
CA ASN A 77 -11.76 5.80 -2.52
C ASN A 77 -12.87 6.85 -2.71
N ASN A 78 -14.10 6.43 -3.02
CA ASN A 78 -15.27 7.31 -3.16
C ASN A 78 -15.78 7.88 -1.82
N GLU A 79 -15.28 7.38 -0.69
CA GLU A 79 -15.69 7.76 0.67
C GLU A 79 -14.53 8.41 1.44
N ALA A 80 -13.53 8.94 0.73
CA ALA A 80 -12.34 9.56 1.29
C ALA A 80 -11.56 8.64 2.25
N GLY A 81 -11.42 7.34 1.92
CA GLY A 81 -10.75 6.35 2.76
C GLY A 81 -9.33 6.71 3.19
N VAL A 82 -8.56 7.38 2.33
CA VAL A 82 -7.21 7.89 2.68
C VAL A 82 -7.31 8.93 3.80
N ALA A 83 -8.19 9.92 3.66
CA ALA A 83 -8.37 10.95 4.68
C ALA A 83 -8.86 10.33 5.99
N HIS A 84 -9.83 9.42 5.92
CA HIS A 84 -10.37 8.75 7.10
C HIS A 84 -9.27 8.03 7.91
N VAL A 85 -8.43 7.21 7.28
CA VAL A 85 -7.40 6.47 8.02
C VAL A 85 -6.31 7.38 8.59
N LEU A 86 -5.95 8.45 7.88
CA LEU A 86 -5.00 9.44 8.40
C LEU A 86 -5.56 10.18 9.62
N HIS A 87 -6.86 10.48 9.64
CA HIS A 87 -7.53 11.06 10.79
C HIS A 87 -7.49 10.15 12.01
N GLU A 88 -7.84 8.87 11.82
CA GLU A 88 -7.91 7.88 12.90
C GLU A 88 -6.53 7.53 13.47
N LEU A 89 -5.52 7.32 12.61
CA LEU A 89 -4.25 6.72 13.02
C LEU A 89 -3.09 7.72 13.17
N VAL A 90 -3.18 8.91 12.56
CA VAL A 90 -2.06 9.88 12.54
C VAL A 90 -2.43 11.20 13.21
N LEU A 91 -3.59 11.77 12.88
CA LEU A 91 -3.97 13.10 13.34
C LEU A 91 -4.71 13.09 14.69
N GLY A 92 -5.31 11.96 15.08
CA GLY A 92 -6.03 11.80 16.34
C GLY A 92 -7.20 12.77 16.50
N LYS A 93 -7.93 13.07 15.42
CA LYS A 93 -8.99 14.08 15.35
C LYS A 93 -10.26 13.53 14.71
#